data_AF-A0A6C6Z8S5-F1
#
_entry.id   AF-A0A6C6Z8S5-F1
#
_cell.length_a   1.000
_cell.length_b   1.000
_cell.length_c   1.000
_cell.angle_alpha   90.00
_cell.angle_beta   90.00
_cell.angle_gamma   90.00
#
_symmetry.space_group_name_H-M   'P 1'
#
loop_
_entity.id
_entity.type
_entity.pdbx_description
1 polymer ?
#
loop_
_entity_poly.entity_id
_entity_poly.type
_entity_poly.pdbx_seq_one_letter_code
_entity_poly.pdbx_strand_id
1 'polypeptide(L)'
;MKRLALILICLLLQACSATTKGLGDSLWDSLFGTPGVQLTDDDIQNMPYASQYMQLNGGPQLFVVLAFSENGQQKWVTQDGATIVTQHGRLVKTLLGGDNLIDVNNLATDPLAKPGQIIDGATWTRTLGWTEHRQVRYATARSVFTWRGTDSVSVGSEETAVRVLDEEVTTDQTRWRNRYWVDSEGQIRQTEQYLGANYFPVKTTLIKAAKS
;
A
#
# COMPACT_ATOMS: atom_id res chain seq x y z
N MET A 1 -11.14 -8.54 -59.30
CA MET A 1 -11.51 -7.34 -58.51
C MET A 1 -12.12 -7.64 -57.14
N LYS A 2 -12.98 -8.66 -56.96
CA LYS A 2 -13.54 -9.05 -55.64
C LYS A 2 -12.53 -9.50 -54.57
N ARG A 3 -11.37 -10.05 -54.96
CA ARG A 3 -10.33 -10.51 -54.00
C ARG A 3 -9.49 -9.37 -53.41
N LEU A 4 -9.38 -8.23 -54.09
CA LEU A 4 -8.66 -7.05 -53.56
C LEU A 4 -9.48 -6.31 -52.50
N ALA A 5 -10.81 -6.27 -52.64
CA ALA A 5 -11.70 -5.65 -51.65
C ALA A 5 -11.67 -6.38 -50.29
N LEU A 6 -11.50 -7.70 -50.31
CA LEU A 6 -11.45 -8.51 -49.08
C LEU A 6 -10.15 -8.27 -48.29
N ILE A 7 -9.02 -8.04 -48.97
CA ILE A 7 -7.73 -7.75 -48.33
C ILE A 7 -7.75 -6.34 -47.71
N LEU A 8 -8.38 -5.37 -48.38
CA LEU A 8 -8.51 -4.00 -47.88
C LEU A 8 -9.43 -3.90 -46.64
N ILE A 9 -10.48 -4.72 -46.58
CA ILE A 9 -11.38 -4.81 -45.42
C ILE A 9 -10.69 -5.47 -44.22
N CYS A 10 -9.83 -6.48 -44.43
CA CYS A 10 -9.06 -7.09 -43.34
C CYS A 10 -7.98 -6.15 -42.78
N LEU A 11 -7.41 -5.25 -43.59
CA LEU A 11 -6.44 -4.24 -43.15
C LEU A 11 -7.08 -3.14 -42.27
N LEU A 12 -8.37 -2.84 -42.48
CA LEU A 12 -9.10 -1.83 -41.69
C LEU A 12 -9.59 -2.36 -40.33
N LEU A 13 -9.57 -3.68 -40.10
CA LEU A 13 -9.98 -4.32 -38.85
C LEU A 13 -8.84 -4.49 -37.83
N GLN A 14 -7.60 -4.13 -38.18
CA GLN A 14 -6.44 -4.17 -37.26
C GLN A 14 -6.33 -2.92 -36.36
N ALA A 15 -7.26 -1.98 -36.43
CA ALA A 15 -7.23 -0.73 -35.66
C ALA A 15 -7.79 -0.83 -34.22
N CYS A 16 -8.08 -2.03 -33.71
CA CYS A 16 -8.54 -2.20 -32.34
C CYS A 16 -7.47 -2.84 -31.45
N SER A 17 -7.05 -2.04 -30.45
CA SER A 17 -6.32 -2.42 -29.23
C SER A 17 -4.79 -2.51 -29.31
N ALA A 18 -4.13 -1.35 -29.37
CA ALA A 18 -2.72 -1.24 -28.98
C ALA A 18 -2.37 0.02 -28.15
N THR A 19 -3.35 0.76 -27.61
CA THR A 19 -3.10 2.07 -26.99
C THR A 19 -3.22 2.14 -25.47
N THR A 20 -3.61 1.07 -24.77
CA THR A 20 -3.72 1.13 -23.29
C THR A 20 -2.50 0.57 -22.55
N LYS A 21 -1.69 -0.29 -23.18
CA LYS A 21 -0.46 -0.82 -22.57
C LYS A 21 0.69 0.20 -22.56
N GLY A 22 0.90 0.91 -23.67
CA GLY A 22 2.04 1.81 -23.83
C GLY A 22 2.03 3.04 -22.91
N LEU A 23 0.85 3.56 -22.55
CA LEU A 23 0.73 4.69 -21.62
C LEU A 23 1.06 4.29 -20.17
N GLY A 24 0.62 3.09 -19.75
CA GLY A 24 0.94 2.54 -18.44
C GLY A 24 2.44 2.29 -18.27
N ASP A 25 3.08 1.75 -19.31
CA ASP A 25 4.52 1.47 -19.37
C ASP A 25 5.34 2.78 -19.44
N SER A 26 4.90 3.80 -20.18
CA SER A 26 5.60 5.10 -20.23
C SER A 26 5.47 5.91 -18.93
N LEU A 27 4.33 5.81 -18.25
CA LEU A 27 4.15 6.38 -16.92
C LEU A 27 5.05 5.65 -15.91
N TRP A 28 5.17 4.33 -16.06
CA TRP A 28 6.09 3.49 -15.30
C TRP A 28 7.52 3.98 -15.42
N ASP A 29 8.02 4.12 -16.64
CA ASP A 29 9.42 4.43 -16.93
C ASP A 29 9.81 5.88 -16.57
N SER A 30 8.85 6.82 -16.56
CA SER A 30 9.13 8.25 -16.30
C SER A 30 9.11 8.65 -14.82
N LEU A 31 8.38 7.92 -13.98
CA LEU A 31 8.17 8.28 -12.57
C LEU A 31 8.91 7.35 -11.59
N PHE A 32 9.28 6.15 -12.04
CA PHE A 32 10.06 5.22 -11.23
C PHE A 32 11.48 5.74 -10.99
N GLY A 33 11.86 5.89 -9.72
CA GLY A 33 13.23 6.20 -9.29
C GLY A 33 13.51 7.66 -8.96
N THR A 34 12.52 8.56 -9.04
CA THR A 34 12.67 9.94 -8.55
C THR A 34 12.35 10.02 -7.05
N PRO A 35 13.32 10.38 -6.19
CA PRO A 35 13.04 10.62 -4.78
C PRO A 35 12.03 11.77 -4.62
N GLY A 36 10.96 11.57 -3.84
CA GLY A 36 9.97 12.63 -3.62
C GLY A 36 8.96 12.78 -4.75
N VAL A 37 8.73 11.72 -5.52
CA VAL A 37 7.78 11.71 -6.64
C VAL A 37 6.37 12.10 -6.18
N GLN A 38 5.77 13.02 -6.91
CA GLN A 38 4.37 13.40 -6.79
C GLN A 38 3.76 13.39 -8.19
N LEU A 39 2.80 12.51 -8.40
CA LEU A 39 2.03 12.40 -9.63
C LEU A 39 1.15 13.63 -9.85
N THR A 40 0.97 14.01 -11.10
CA THR A 40 -0.03 15.00 -11.48
C THR A 40 -1.43 14.39 -11.43
N ASP A 41 -2.47 15.24 -11.44
CA ASP A 41 -3.86 14.76 -11.49
C ASP A 41 -4.15 13.93 -12.74
N ASP A 42 -3.57 14.31 -13.88
CA ASP A 42 -3.74 13.57 -15.14
C ASP A 42 -3.10 12.18 -15.05
N ASP A 43 -1.90 12.07 -14.47
CA ASP A 43 -1.25 10.79 -14.20
C ASP A 43 -2.12 9.89 -13.31
N ILE A 44 -2.66 10.46 -12.22
CA ILE A 44 -3.49 9.73 -11.26
C ILE A 44 -4.78 9.21 -11.91
N GLN A 45 -5.47 10.08 -12.67
CA GLN A 45 -6.73 9.74 -13.33
C GLN A 45 -6.54 8.66 -14.40
N ASN A 46 -5.49 8.78 -15.21
CA ASN A 46 -5.22 7.87 -16.32
C ASN A 46 -4.49 6.59 -15.91
N MET A 47 -4.07 6.47 -14.65
CA MET A 47 -3.32 5.32 -14.15
C MET A 47 -4.14 4.01 -14.23
N PRO A 48 -3.65 2.98 -14.93
CA PRO A 48 -4.42 1.77 -15.18
C PRO A 48 -4.33 0.71 -14.06
N TYR A 49 -3.38 0.85 -13.14
CA TYR A 49 -3.06 -0.12 -12.10
C TYR A 49 -3.22 0.47 -10.69
N ALA A 50 -3.31 -0.43 -9.70
CA ALA A 50 -3.35 -0.04 -8.30
C ALA A 50 -1.96 0.39 -7.81
N SER A 51 -1.91 1.48 -7.08
CA SER A 51 -0.67 2.13 -6.70
C SER A 51 -0.81 2.91 -5.39
N GLN A 52 0.34 3.19 -4.79
CA GLN A 52 0.42 3.98 -3.57
C GLN A 52 1.76 4.72 -3.51
N TYR A 53 1.77 5.82 -2.76
CA TYR A 53 3.01 6.38 -2.25
C TYR A 53 3.47 5.58 -1.05
N MET A 54 4.78 5.49 -0.87
CA MET A 54 5.40 4.82 0.26
C MET A 54 6.63 5.59 0.73
N GLN A 55 6.79 5.75 2.04
CA GLN A 55 7.99 6.30 2.65
C GLN A 55 8.55 5.27 3.63
N LEU A 56 9.80 4.87 3.43
CA LEU A 56 10.48 3.87 4.24
C LEU A 56 11.52 4.56 5.14
N ASN A 57 11.37 4.40 6.45
CA ASN A 57 12.30 4.87 7.48
C ASN A 57 12.69 6.36 7.34
N GLY A 58 11.71 7.23 7.07
CA GLY A 58 11.94 8.66 6.86
C GLY A 58 12.72 9.02 5.59
N GLY A 59 12.94 8.06 4.70
CA GLY A 59 13.53 8.27 3.37
C GLY A 59 12.64 9.08 2.43
N PRO A 60 12.98 9.17 1.14
CA PRO A 60 12.13 9.85 0.17
C PRO A 60 10.79 9.14 -0.04
N GLN A 61 9.80 9.88 -0.51
CA GLN A 61 8.55 9.30 -1.01
C GLN A 61 8.85 8.52 -2.30
N LEU A 62 8.36 7.29 -2.33
CA LEU A 62 8.44 6.34 -3.43
C LEU A 62 7.06 6.14 -4.03
N PHE A 63 7.00 5.96 -5.34
CA PHE A 63 5.81 5.47 -6.02
C PHE A 63 5.94 3.95 -6.21
N VAL A 64 4.94 3.19 -5.79
CA VAL A 64 4.94 1.72 -5.87
C VAL A 64 3.63 1.21 -6.45
N VAL A 65 3.67 0.07 -7.16
CA VAL A 65 2.45 -0.61 -7.61
C VAL A 65 2.26 -1.96 -7.00
N LEU A 66 1.01 -2.37 -7.05
CA LEU A 66 0.58 -3.71 -6.80
C LEU A 66 1.07 -4.64 -7.92
N ALA A 67 2.05 -5.49 -7.60
CA ALA A 67 2.49 -6.55 -8.49
C ALA A 67 1.50 -7.73 -8.46
N PHE A 68 1.04 -8.12 -7.27
CA PHE A 68 0.14 -9.27 -7.09
C PHE A 68 -0.81 -9.06 -5.91
N SER A 69 -2.02 -9.60 -6.03
CA SER A 69 -2.98 -9.74 -4.93
C SER A 69 -3.38 -11.21 -4.80
N GLU A 70 -3.10 -11.83 -3.66
CA GLU A 70 -3.29 -13.26 -3.45
C GLU A 70 -3.60 -13.53 -1.97
N ASN A 71 -4.60 -14.36 -1.68
CA ASN A 71 -4.98 -14.74 -0.31
C ASN A 71 -5.21 -13.53 0.64
N GLY A 72 -5.76 -12.43 0.10
CA GLY A 72 -5.99 -11.18 0.85
C GLY A 72 -4.73 -10.32 1.06
N GLN A 73 -3.57 -10.76 0.58
CA GLN A 73 -2.31 -10.01 0.65
C GLN A 73 -2.01 -9.31 -0.66
N GLN A 74 -1.59 -8.06 -0.54
CA GLN A 74 -1.17 -7.18 -1.62
C GLN A 74 0.36 -7.05 -1.59
N LYS A 75 1.02 -7.42 -2.69
CA LYS A 75 2.47 -7.37 -2.85
C LYS A 75 2.82 -6.14 -3.68
N TRP A 76 3.39 -5.15 -3.03
CA TRP A 76 3.83 -3.89 -3.62
C TRP A 76 5.31 -3.96 -3.95
N VAL A 77 5.69 -3.50 -5.13
CA VAL A 77 7.08 -3.61 -5.59
C VAL A 77 7.62 -2.23 -5.99
N THR A 78 8.83 -1.94 -5.55
CA THR A 78 9.63 -0.76 -5.94
C THR A 78 10.55 -1.12 -7.13
N GLN A 79 11.15 -0.10 -7.75
CA GLN A 79 12.05 -0.30 -8.90
C GLN A 79 13.27 -1.19 -8.59
N ASP A 80 13.86 -1.00 -7.41
CA ASP A 80 15.04 -1.73 -6.93
C ASP A 80 14.71 -3.16 -6.47
N GLY A 81 13.48 -3.62 -6.71
CA GLY A 81 13.02 -4.97 -6.39
C GLY A 81 12.61 -5.15 -4.93
N ALA A 82 12.57 -4.06 -4.14
CA ALA A 82 12.06 -4.13 -2.79
C ALA A 82 10.57 -4.50 -2.82
N THR A 83 10.18 -5.49 -2.01
CA THR A 83 8.81 -5.98 -1.95
C THR A 83 8.23 -5.70 -0.58
N ILE A 84 7.06 -5.08 -0.54
CA ILE A 84 6.32 -4.77 0.68
C ILE A 84 4.97 -5.48 0.57
N VAL A 85 4.63 -6.27 1.58
CA VAL A 85 3.39 -7.03 1.61
C VAL A 85 2.47 -6.45 2.65
N THR A 86 1.24 -6.13 2.24
CA THR A 86 0.19 -5.64 3.14
C THR A 86 -1.04 -6.53 3.10
N GLN A 87 -1.78 -6.60 4.20
CA GLN A 87 -3.09 -7.24 4.28
C GLN A 87 -4.06 -6.27 4.94
N HIS A 88 -5.09 -5.80 4.22
CA HIS A 88 -6.00 -4.76 4.70
C HIS A 88 -5.27 -3.52 5.25
N GLY A 89 -4.21 -3.07 4.55
CA GLY A 89 -3.36 -1.95 4.98
C GLY A 89 -2.35 -2.26 6.09
N ARG A 90 -2.45 -3.40 6.79
CA ARG A 90 -1.43 -3.89 7.74
C ARG A 90 -0.17 -4.29 7.01
N LEU A 91 1.00 -3.81 7.44
CA LEU A 91 2.28 -4.36 7.00
C LEU A 91 2.47 -5.77 7.59
N VAL A 92 2.68 -6.77 6.73
CA VAL A 92 2.80 -8.18 7.16
C VAL A 92 4.14 -8.81 6.80
N LYS A 93 4.83 -8.29 5.78
CA LYS A 93 6.15 -8.76 5.38
C LYS A 93 6.88 -7.71 4.54
N THR A 94 8.20 -7.72 4.59
CA THR A 94 9.03 -6.95 3.65
C THR A 94 10.20 -7.79 3.12
N LEU A 95 10.68 -7.40 1.95
CA LEU A 95 11.95 -7.82 1.36
C LEU A 95 12.64 -6.56 0.82
N LEU A 96 13.47 -5.96 1.67
CA LEU A 96 14.26 -4.75 1.43
C LEU A 96 15.75 -5.13 1.44
N GLY A 97 16.61 -4.27 0.88
CA GLY A 97 18.07 -4.46 0.95
C GLY A 97 18.67 -4.33 2.36
N GLY A 98 17.87 -3.87 3.33
CA GLY A 98 18.27 -3.68 4.73
C GLY A 98 17.49 -4.59 5.68
N ASP A 99 16.95 -3.97 6.74
CA ASP A 99 16.17 -4.66 7.74
C ASP A 99 14.73 -4.93 7.29
N ASN A 100 14.14 -6.03 7.78
CA ASN A 100 12.91 -6.59 7.24
C ASN A 100 11.91 -7.06 8.30
N LEU A 101 10.61 -6.92 8.02
CA LEU A 101 9.56 -7.64 8.70
C LEU A 101 9.49 -9.05 8.12
N ILE A 102 9.79 -10.04 8.97
CA ILE A 102 9.90 -11.45 8.58
C ILE A 102 8.54 -12.14 8.71
N ASP A 103 7.85 -11.89 9.83
CA ASP A 103 6.61 -12.58 10.17
C ASP A 103 5.68 -11.74 11.06
N VAL A 104 4.38 -11.92 10.85
CA VAL A 104 3.29 -11.39 11.69
C VAL A 104 2.21 -12.46 11.76
N ASN A 105 2.00 -13.02 12.95
CA ASN A 105 0.98 -14.04 13.14
C ASN A 105 -0.40 -13.44 13.47
N ASN A 106 -1.40 -14.31 13.64
CA ASN A 106 -2.74 -13.97 14.11
C ASN A 106 -3.46 -12.88 13.28
N LEU A 107 -3.15 -12.79 11.98
CA LEU A 107 -3.76 -11.84 11.04
C LEU A 107 -5.26 -12.05 10.85
N ALA A 108 -5.76 -13.28 11.04
CA ALA A 108 -7.17 -13.60 10.92
C ALA A 108 -8.05 -12.87 11.96
N THR A 109 -7.44 -12.39 13.06
CA THR A 109 -8.15 -11.63 14.10
C THR A 109 -7.71 -10.17 14.17
N ASP A 110 -6.93 -9.68 13.20
CA ASP A 110 -6.58 -8.25 13.12
C ASP A 110 -7.87 -7.43 12.88
N PRO A 111 -8.21 -6.48 13.76
CA PRO A 111 -9.40 -5.63 13.59
C PRO A 111 -9.41 -4.85 12.26
N LEU A 112 -8.23 -4.60 11.65
CA LEU A 112 -8.14 -3.96 10.35
C LEU A 112 -8.76 -4.76 9.20
N ALA A 113 -9.13 -6.03 9.39
CA ALA A 113 -9.92 -6.76 8.42
C ALA A 113 -11.31 -6.13 8.18
N LYS A 114 -11.85 -5.41 9.16
CA LYS A 114 -13.12 -4.67 9.06
C LYS A 114 -13.02 -3.33 9.82
N PRO A 115 -12.29 -2.33 9.29
CA PRO A 115 -11.98 -1.10 10.01
C PRO A 115 -13.23 -0.37 10.51
N GLY A 116 -14.29 -0.33 9.71
CA GLY A 116 -15.56 0.31 10.08
C GLY A 116 -16.31 -0.34 11.25
N GLN A 117 -15.92 -1.55 11.68
CA GLN A 117 -16.52 -2.26 12.81
C GLN A 117 -15.68 -2.16 14.10
N ILE A 118 -14.54 -1.46 14.04
CA ILE A 118 -13.67 -1.27 15.20
C ILE A 118 -14.33 -0.32 16.19
N ILE A 119 -14.47 -0.76 17.43
CA ILE A 119 -14.88 0.05 18.57
C ILE A 119 -13.66 0.46 19.39
N ASP A 120 -13.75 1.58 20.11
CA ASP A 120 -12.68 2.02 21.01
C ASP A 120 -12.43 0.96 22.09
N GLY A 121 -11.15 0.66 22.32
CA GLY A 121 -10.73 -0.39 23.24
C GLY A 121 -10.64 -1.78 22.60
N ALA A 122 -10.97 -1.94 21.30
CA ALA A 122 -10.68 -3.17 20.59
C ALA A 122 -9.19 -3.51 20.70
N THR A 123 -8.88 -4.80 20.86
CA THR A 123 -7.51 -5.25 21.10
C THR A 123 -7.07 -6.30 20.11
N TRP A 124 -5.77 -6.35 19.85
CA TRP A 124 -5.16 -7.41 19.05
C TRP A 124 -3.82 -7.81 19.64
N THR A 125 -3.58 -9.12 19.73
CA THR A 125 -2.32 -9.69 20.24
C THR A 125 -1.72 -10.58 19.18
N ARG A 126 -0.41 -10.40 18.94
CA ARG A 126 0.33 -11.11 17.90
C ARG A 126 1.81 -11.15 18.25
N THR A 127 2.52 -12.07 17.61
CA THR A 127 3.98 -12.10 17.58
C THR A 127 4.45 -11.43 16.29
N LEU A 128 5.47 -10.60 16.42
CA LEU A 128 6.14 -9.92 15.32
C LEU A 128 7.57 -10.44 15.26
N GLY A 129 8.07 -10.79 14.08
CA GLY A 129 9.46 -11.13 13.83
C GLY A 129 10.07 -10.14 12.84
N TRP A 130 11.16 -9.47 13.20
CA TRP A 130 11.85 -8.52 12.32
C TRP A 130 13.35 -8.66 12.43
N THR A 131 14.08 -8.07 11.48
CA THR A 131 15.51 -7.80 11.67
C THR A 131 15.72 -6.36 12.08
N GLU A 132 16.67 -6.14 12.99
CA GLU A 132 17.10 -4.82 13.43
C GLU A 132 18.63 -4.84 13.53
N HIS A 133 19.28 -3.96 12.78
CA HIS A 133 20.73 -4.00 12.57
C HIS A 133 21.19 -5.38 12.07
N ARG A 134 20.40 -5.99 11.18
CA ARG A 134 20.60 -7.34 10.62
C ARG A 134 20.55 -8.48 11.63
N GLN A 135 20.06 -8.22 12.84
CA GLN A 135 19.86 -9.24 13.86
C GLN A 135 18.37 -9.56 13.98
N VAL A 136 18.03 -10.84 14.03
CA VAL A 136 16.64 -11.25 14.19
C VAL A 136 16.15 -10.92 15.60
N ARG A 137 14.95 -10.36 15.67
CA ARG A 137 14.23 -9.97 16.88
C ARG A 137 12.81 -10.52 16.80
N TYR A 138 12.26 -10.84 17.97
CA TYR A 138 10.86 -11.22 18.12
C TYR A 138 10.28 -10.54 19.34
N ALA A 139 9.01 -10.17 19.27
CA ALA A 139 8.26 -9.70 20.43
C ALA A 139 6.79 -10.12 20.31
N THR A 140 6.19 -10.39 21.46
CA THR A 140 4.73 -10.43 21.58
C THR A 140 4.26 -9.01 21.81
N ALA A 141 3.38 -8.54 20.95
CA ALA A 141 2.86 -7.19 21.01
C ALA A 141 1.35 -7.23 21.27
N ARG A 142 0.88 -6.35 22.15
CA ARG A 142 -0.55 -6.11 22.41
C ARG A 142 -0.90 -4.71 21.91
N SER A 143 -1.99 -4.62 21.17
CA SER A 143 -2.51 -3.37 20.64
C SER A 143 -3.85 -3.01 21.28
N VAL A 144 -4.11 -1.71 21.38
CA VAL A 144 -5.43 -1.14 21.68
C VAL A 144 -5.75 -0.09 20.62
N PHE A 145 -6.94 -0.19 20.03
CA PHE A 145 -7.40 0.73 18.98
C PHE A 145 -8.30 1.82 19.55
N THR A 146 -8.18 3.04 19.02
CA THR A 146 -8.99 4.20 19.43
C THR A 146 -9.18 5.16 18.26
N TRP A 147 -10.42 5.56 17.99
CA TRP A 147 -10.72 6.59 17.01
C TRP A 147 -10.32 7.98 17.50
N ARG A 148 -9.69 8.75 16.62
CA ARG A 148 -9.18 10.11 16.84
C ARG A 148 -9.81 11.09 15.85
N GLY A 149 -11.11 11.34 16.02
CA GLY A 149 -11.82 12.32 15.21
C GLY A 149 -11.74 12.06 13.70
N THR A 150 -11.79 13.15 12.94
CA THR A 150 -11.77 13.16 11.46
C THR A 150 -10.60 13.99 10.94
N ASP A 151 -10.18 13.68 9.73
CA ASP A 151 -9.09 14.33 9.00
C ASP A 151 -9.39 14.28 7.50
N SER A 152 -8.47 14.73 6.66
CA SER A 152 -8.52 14.55 5.21
C SER A 152 -7.20 14.01 4.66
N VAL A 153 -7.29 13.22 3.59
CA VAL A 153 -6.12 12.72 2.85
C VAL A 153 -6.22 13.25 1.42
N SER A 154 -5.20 13.98 0.98
CA SER A 154 -5.13 14.53 -0.36
C SER A 154 -4.23 13.69 -1.26
N VAL A 155 -4.71 13.41 -2.47
CA VAL A 155 -3.96 12.74 -3.53
C VAL A 155 -4.21 13.48 -4.83
N GLY A 156 -3.20 14.20 -5.33
CA GLY A 156 -3.41 15.18 -6.38
C GLY A 156 -4.30 16.32 -5.86
N SER A 157 -5.32 16.71 -6.63
CA SER A 157 -6.37 17.64 -6.23
C SER A 157 -7.56 16.98 -5.53
N GLU A 158 -7.62 15.65 -5.47
CA GLU A 158 -8.69 14.95 -4.74
C GLU A 158 -8.41 15.00 -3.24
N GLU A 159 -9.42 15.37 -2.46
CA GLU A 159 -9.39 15.34 -1.00
C GLU A 159 -10.45 14.36 -0.48
N THR A 160 -10.00 13.32 0.21
CA THR A 160 -10.88 12.30 0.79
C THR A 160 -11.05 12.56 2.28
N ALA A 161 -12.29 12.75 2.75
CA ALA A 161 -12.60 12.82 4.17
C ALA A 161 -12.42 11.45 4.83
N VAL A 162 -11.77 11.42 6.00
CA VAL A 162 -11.41 10.18 6.69
C VAL A 162 -11.62 10.31 8.20
N ARG A 163 -11.73 9.16 8.86
CA ARG A 163 -11.60 9.02 10.31
C ARG A 163 -10.22 8.48 10.63
N VAL A 164 -9.60 8.99 11.69
CA VAL A 164 -8.27 8.56 12.10
C VAL A 164 -8.39 7.49 13.17
N LEU A 165 -7.75 6.35 12.97
CA LEU A 165 -7.68 5.26 13.93
C LEU A 165 -6.25 5.15 14.47
N ASP A 166 -6.06 5.45 15.74
CA ASP A 166 -4.80 5.21 16.44
C ASP A 166 -4.79 3.74 16.94
N GLU A 167 -3.66 3.06 16.77
CA GLU A 167 -3.35 1.78 17.39
C GLU A 167 -2.15 1.98 18.32
N GLU A 168 -2.38 1.98 19.64
CA GLU A 168 -1.29 1.98 20.61
C GLU A 168 -0.79 0.55 20.79
N VAL A 169 0.50 0.34 20.53
CA VAL A 169 1.14 -0.97 20.60
C VAL A 169 2.14 -1.00 21.73
N THR A 170 2.10 -2.07 22.53
CA THR A 170 3.03 -2.30 23.63
C THR A 170 3.63 -3.69 23.56
N THR A 171 4.92 -3.78 23.86
CA THR A 171 5.64 -5.02 24.20
C THR A 171 6.23 -4.87 25.61
N ASP A 172 6.92 -5.90 26.10
CA ASP A 172 7.62 -5.82 27.39
C ASP A 172 8.78 -4.80 27.39
N GLN A 173 9.26 -4.38 26.22
CA GLN A 173 10.44 -3.53 26.07
C GLN A 173 10.13 -2.10 25.63
N THR A 174 9.07 -1.90 24.84
CA THR A 174 8.79 -0.61 24.23
C THR A 174 7.32 -0.45 23.88
N ARG A 175 6.94 0.78 23.55
CA ARG A 175 5.63 1.13 23.02
C ARG A 175 5.78 2.06 21.83
N TRP A 176 4.85 1.95 20.90
CA TRP A 176 4.76 2.84 19.75
C TRP A 176 3.30 2.98 19.34
N ARG A 177 3.06 3.82 18.34
CA ARG A 177 1.72 4.09 17.84
C ARG A 177 1.71 3.94 16.34
N ASN A 178 0.79 3.13 15.83
CA ASN A 178 0.43 3.14 14.42
C ASN A 178 -0.82 4.00 14.22
N ARG A 179 -1.04 4.45 12.99
CA ARG A 179 -2.19 5.26 12.60
C ARG A 179 -2.72 4.84 11.24
N TYR A 180 -4.05 4.78 11.13
CA TYR A 180 -4.77 4.40 9.94
C TYR A 180 -5.83 5.45 9.62
N TRP A 181 -5.83 5.98 8.41
CA TRP A 181 -6.84 6.93 7.95
C TRP A 181 -7.86 6.16 7.11
N VAL A 182 -9.07 6.03 7.63
CA VAL A 182 -10.13 5.17 7.10
C VAL A 182 -11.23 6.04 6.51
N ASP A 183 -11.58 5.85 5.25
CA ASP A 183 -12.69 6.56 4.63
C ASP A 183 -14.06 6.00 5.03
N SER A 184 -15.13 6.61 4.52
CA SER A 184 -16.51 6.19 4.80
C SER A 184 -16.86 4.78 4.30
N GLU A 185 -16.10 4.25 3.34
CA GLU A 185 -16.30 2.92 2.76
C GLU A 185 -15.50 1.85 3.53
N GLY A 186 -14.69 2.26 4.51
CA GLY A 186 -13.83 1.37 5.29
C GLY A 186 -12.50 1.07 4.61
N GLN A 187 -12.17 1.76 3.50
CA GLN A 187 -10.89 1.66 2.83
C GLN A 187 -9.87 2.51 3.56
N ILE A 188 -8.69 1.93 3.78
CA ILE A 188 -7.58 2.65 4.41
C ILE A 188 -6.86 3.44 3.33
N ARG A 189 -6.92 4.78 3.44
CA ARG A 189 -6.34 5.75 2.49
C ARG A 189 -4.90 6.10 2.83
N GLN A 190 -4.54 6.05 4.10
CA GLN A 190 -3.16 6.29 4.56
C GLN A 190 -2.83 5.40 5.75
N THR A 191 -1.56 5.02 5.88
CA THR A 191 -1.03 4.33 7.06
C THR A 191 0.26 4.98 7.52
N GLU A 192 0.47 5.00 8.83
CA GLU A 192 1.77 5.21 9.46
C GLU A 192 1.96 4.09 10.48
N GLN A 193 2.90 3.20 10.22
CA GLN A 193 3.13 2.02 11.06
C GLN A 193 4.61 1.67 11.10
N TYR A 194 4.99 0.68 11.90
CA TYR A 194 6.39 0.32 12.11
C TYR A 194 6.63 -1.12 11.68
N LEU A 195 7.78 -1.33 11.04
CA LEU A 195 8.26 -2.65 10.63
C LEU A 195 8.62 -3.51 11.86
N GLY A 196 9.23 -2.90 12.88
CA GLY A 196 9.58 -3.55 14.14
C GLY A 196 9.06 -2.80 15.37
N ALA A 197 9.49 -3.23 16.56
CA ALA A 197 9.03 -2.63 17.81
C ALA A 197 9.58 -1.20 18.00
N ASN A 198 8.76 -0.19 17.69
CA ASN A 198 9.17 1.23 17.59
C ASN A 198 10.39 1.44 16.66
N TYR A 199 10.51 0.59 15.63
CA TYR A 199 11.66 0.56 14.74
C TYR A 199 11.21 0.62 13.28
N PHE A 200 11.89 1.48 12.51
CA PHE A 200 11.71 1.60 11.06
C PHE A 200 10.25 1.94 10.68
N PRO A 201 9.86 3.24 10.75
CA PRO A 201 8.53 3.67 10.34
C PRO A 201 8.32 3.50 8.83
N VAL A 202 7.10 3.14 8.47
CA VAL A 202 6.60 2.97 7.11
C VAL A 202 5.32 3.78 6.99
N LYS A 203 5.32 4.74 6.07
CA LYS A 203 4.14 5.51 5.70
C LYS A 203 3.66 5.07 4.31
N THR A 204 2.37 4.91 4.13
CA THR A 204 1.77 4.67 2.81
C THR A 204 0.58 5.57 2.58
N THR A 205 0.40 6.06 1.36
CA THR A 205 -0.79 6.80 0.93
C THR A 205 -1.33 6.16 -0.33
N LEU A 206 -2.54 5.63 -0.26
CA LEU A 206 -3.18 4.94 -1.37
C LEU A 206 -3.54 5.93 -2.46
N ILE A 207 -3.03 5.71 -3.67
CA ILE A 207 -3.38 6.55 -4.83
C ILE A 207 -4.55 5.93 -5.57
N LYS A 208 -4.45 4.62 -5.85
CA LYS A 208 -5.50 3.88 -6.54
C LYS A 208 -5.67 2.50 -5.92
N ALA A 209 -6.88 2.22 -5.45
CA ALA A 209 -7.22 0.93 -4.86
C ALA A 209 -7.14 -0.21 -5.89
N ALA A 210 -6.81 -1.41 -5.41
CA ALA A 210 -6.98 -2.63 -6.19
C ALA A 210 -8.46 -2.84 -6.49
N LYS A 211 -8.79 -3.18 -7.74
CA LYS A 211 -10.15 -3.62 -8.07
C LYS A 211 -10.39 -4.98 -7.40
N SER A 212 -11.52 -5.11 -6.71
CA SER A 212 -12.02 -6.35 -6.13
C SER A 212 -12.50 -7.32 -7.20
#